data_AF-A0A962N4G7-F1
#
_entry.id   AF-A0A962N4G7-F1
#
_cell.length_a   1.000
_cell.length_b   1.000
_cell.length_c   1.000
_cell.angle_alpha   90.00
_cell.angle_beta   90.00
_cell.angle_gamma   90.00
#
_symmetry.space_group_name_H-M   'P 1'
#
loop_
_entity.id
_entity.type
_entity.pdbx_description
1 polymer ?
#
loop_
_entity_poly.entity_id
_entity_poly.type
_entity_poly.pdbx_seq_one_letter_code
_entity_poly.pdbx_strand_id
1 'polypeptide(L)'
;MIDVLKLARAEIVALQPYQHARWDPSLERLHANELPWRALNDASIAGLNRYPEPQPAALIAGLATLYGVPASQVLVARGSDEGIDLLTRAFCVAGHDAVIVCPPTFGMYAVAARIQGARVISVPLMRATGFQLDVDAIERALDRSVKMIYLCSPNNPTGNRLADADIDRVLAMCAERSLVVLDEAYVEFTAHASHARLLERYPHLVILRTLSKAHGLAGARVGAVLATPAIIQLLQKIIPPYAITQATIETAAGALGSAALAVTQSRVRALVTERARVTQQIAGCPGVTKVWHSDANFLLVEFADPGSAFALIQRAGLIVRDVRYMPGLERALRISLGSPQQNDRVAASLREMNEQ
;
A
#
# COMPACT_ATOMS: atom_id res chain seq x y z
N MET A 1 -10.79 27.28 -1.69
CA MET A 1 -10.22 25.99 -2.13
C MET A 1 -8.90 25.82 -1.38
N ILE A 2 -8.69 24.70 -0.70
CA ILE A 2 -7.45 24.45 0.06
C ILE A 2 -6.28 24.38 -0.93
N ASP A 3 -5.30 25.26 -0.78
CA ASP A 3 -4.06 25.22 -1.56
C ASP A 3 -3.08 24.22 -0.93
N VAL A 4 -3.21 22.96 -1.35
CA VAL A 4 -2.44 21.84 -0.77
C VAL A 4 -0.93 21.97 -1.01
N LEU A 5 -0.50 22.75 -2.01
CA LEU A 5 0.92 22.94 -2.29
C LEU A 5 1.62 23.79 -1.22
N LYS A 6 0.87 24.55 -0.40
CA LYS A 6 1.43 25.22 0.79
C LYS A 6 1.94 24.25 1.85
N LEU A 7 1.49 23.01 1.83
CA LEU A 7 1.99 21.96 2.72
C LEU A 7 3.33 21.38 2.25
N ALA A 8 3.60 21.46 0.95
CA ALA A 8 4.79 20.90 0.33
C ALA A 8 6.04 21.75 0.63
N ARG A 9 7.20 21.14 0.44
CA ARG A 9 8.50 21.80 0.50
C ARG A 9 8.62 22.82 -0.63
N ALA A 10 8.95 24.07 -0.28
CA ALA A 10 9.02 25.17 -1.24
C ALA A 10 10.02 24.90 -2.38
N GLU A 11 11.14 24.25 -2.08
CA GLU A 11 12.16 23.86 -3.05
C GLU A 11 11.65 22.81 -4.05
N ILE A 12 10.74 21.93 -3.65
CA ILE A 12 10.13 20.94 -4.55
C ILE A 12 9.05 21.59 -5.41
N VAL A 13 8.29 22.52 -4.84
CA VAL A 13 7.33 23.33 -5.61
C VAL A 13 8.05 24.15 -6.69
N ALA A 14 9.21 24.74 -6.38
CA ALA A 14 10.02 25.52 -7.31
C ALA A 14 10.77 24.66 -8.35
N LEU A 15 10.94 23.37 -8.11
CA LEU A 15 11.68 22.46 -8.98
C LEU A 15 11.04 22.40 -10.38
N GLN A 16 11.88 22.36 -11.41
CA GLN A 16 11.44 22.04 -12.76
C GLN A 16 11.52 20.53 -12.97
N PRO A 17 10.47 19.89 -13.52
CA PRO A 17 10.50 18.45 -13.76
C PRO A 17 11.59 18.09 -14.77
N TYR A 18 12.08 16.85 -14.70
CA TYR A 18 12.99 16.32 -15.71
C TYR A 18 12.36 16.44 -17.10
N GLN A 19 13.06 17.14 -18.00
CA GLN A 19 12.62 17.32 -19.38
C GLN A 19 13.06 16.10 -20.20
N HIS A 20 12.09 15.31 -20.61
CA HIS A 20 12.28 14.26 -21.61
C HIS A 20 11.78 14.78 -22.97
N ALA A 21 12.27 14.18 -24.06
CA ALA A 21 11.75 14.52 -25.38
C ALA A 21 10.25 14.24 -25.44
N ARG A 22 9.54 15.05 -26.23
CA ARG A 22 8.10 14.86 -26.46
C ARG A 22 7.86 13.43 -26.94
N TRP A 23 6.94 12.74 -26.29
CA TRP A 23 6.45 11.47 -26.78
C TRP A 23 5.48 11.72 -27.93
N ASP A 24 5.90 11.40 -29.14
CA ASP A 24 5.08 11.47 -30.35
C ASP A 24 5.23 10.17 -31.13
N PRO A 25 4.21 9.29 -31.16
CA PRO A 25 4.30 8.00 -31.83
C PRO A 25 4.36 8.12 -33.36
N SER A 26 4.14 9.32 -33.93
CA SER A 26 4.28 9.57 -35.37
C SER A 26 5.71 9.88 -35.83
N LEU A 27 6.63 10.12 -34.89
CA LEU A 27 8.01 10.51 -35.16
C LEU A 27 8.99 9.38 -34.83
N GLU A 28 10.13 9.36 -35.54
CA GLU A 28 11.21 8.42 -35.25
C GLU A 28 12.08 8.90 -34.08
N ARG A 29 12.50 7.98 -33.21
CA ARG A 29 13.22 8.29 -31.97
C ARG A 29 14.74 8.26 -32.18
N LEU A 30 15.37 9.43 -32.14
CA LEU A 30 16.83 9.61 -32.19
C LEU A 30 17.35 10.60 -31.12
N HIS A 31 16.79 10.56 -29.91
CA HIS A 31 17.02 11.61 -28.89
C HIS A 31 17.66 11.13 -27.59
N ALA A 32 17.77 9.82 -27.34
CA ALA A 32 18.13 9.26 -26.04
C ALA A 32 19.34 8.29 -26.08
N ASN A 33 20.17 8.36 -27.13
CA ASN A 33 21.37 7.51 -27.32
C ASN A 33 21.09 6.00 -27.22
N GLU A 34 19.93 5.58 -27.70
CA GLU A 34 19.44 4.21 -27.63
C GLU A 34 19.95 3.37 -28.81
N LEU A 35 20.38 2.13 -28.57
CA LEU A 35 20.76 1.22 -29.65
C LEU A 35 19.58 0.91 -30.58
N PRO A 36 19.76 0.90 -31.90
CA PRO A 36 18.67 0.64 -32.84
C PRO A 36 18.16 -0.81 -32.82
N TRP A 37 18.95 -1.75 -32.31
CA TRP A 37 18.62 -3.17 -32.28
C TRP A 37 18.09 -3.64 -30.92
N ARG A 38 17.16 -4.59 -30.94
CA ARG A 38 16.66 -5.27 -29.74
C ARG A 38 17.74 -6.19 -29.16
N ALA A 39 17.65 -6.43 -27.85
CA ALA A 39 18.45 -7.45 -27.19
C ALA A 39 18.03 -8.86 -27.68
N LEU A 40 18.97 -9.81 -27.65
CA LEU A 40 18.65 -11.22 -27.90
C LEU A 40 17.63 -11.70 -26.85
N ASN A 41 16.62 -12.46 -27.30
CA ASN A 41 15.51 -12.97 -26.48
C ASN A 41 14.58 -11.89 -25.90
N ASP A 42 14.57 -10.68 -26.46
CA ASP A 42 13.58 -9.65 -26.12
C ASP A 42 12.18 -10.06 -26.61
N ALA A 43 11.33 -10.50 -25.67
CA ALA A 43 9.94 -10.88 -25.92
C ALA A 43 8.94 -9.73 -25.69
N SER A 44 9.41 -8.50 -25.38
CA SER A 44 8.52 -7.35 -25.18
C SER A 44 7.91 -6.86 -26.49
N ILE A 45 6.69 -6.33 -26.41
CA ILE A 45 5.97 -5.82 -27.59
C ILE A 45 6.66 -4.56 -28.11
N ALA A 46 6.92 -3.57 -27.24
CA ALA A 46 7.52 -2.30 -27.62
C ALA A 46 9.05 -2.38 -27.83
N GLY A 47 9.72 -3.37 -27.24
CA GLY A 47 11.17 -3.54 -27.27
C GLY A 47 11.87 -2.94 -26.05
N LEU A 48 12.87 -3.66 -25.53
CA LEU A 48 13.67 -3.23 -24.37
C LEU A 48 14.80 -2.27 -24.74
N ASN A 49 15.11 -2.11 -26.03
CA ASN A 49 16.14 -1.19 -26.52
C ASN A 49 15.67 0.28 -26.57
N ARG A 50 14.44 0.56 -26.13
CA ARG A 50 13.86 1.90 -26.05
C ARG A 50 13.37 2.16 -24.63
N TYR A 51 13.65 3.35 -24.10
CA TYR A 51 13.06 3.85 -22.86
C TYR A 51 11.53 3.92 -23.00
N PRO A 52 10.78 3.50 -21.98
CA PRO A 52 9.33 3.66 -21.93
C PRO A 52 8.95 5.13 -21.76
N GLU A 53 7.65 5.42 -21.78
CA GLU A 53 7.14 6.69 -21.24
C GLU A 53 7.45 6.80 -19.74
N PRO A 54 7.88 7.97 -19.20
CA PRO A 54 8.12 8.13 -17.76
C PRO A 54 6.89 7.85 -16.89
N GLN A 55 5.72 8.18 -17.41
CA GLN A 55 4.41 7.88 -16.85
C GLN A 55 3.53 7.29 -17.97
N PRO A 56 3.50 5.95 -18.12
CA PRO A 56 2.90 5.31 -19.29
C PRO A 56 1.40 5.54 -19.39
N ALA A 57 0.96 6.20 -20.46
CA ALA A 57 -0.43 6.63 -20.62
C ALA A 57 -1.44 5.47 -20.55
N ALA A 58 -1.13 4.33 -21.18
CA ALA A 58 -1.99 3.15 -21.17
C ALA A 58 -2.16 2.55 -19.74
N LEU A 59 -1.08 2.52 -18.96
CA LEU A 59 -1.10 2.02 -17.59
C LEU A 59 -1.86 2.99 -16.66
N ILE A 60 -1.66 4.29 -16.83
CA ILE A 60 -2.44 5.32 -16.13
C ILE A 60 -3.93 5.15 -16.43
N ALA A 61 -4.31 5.03 -17.70
CA ALA A 61 -5.71 4.89 -18.10
C ALA A 61 -6.36 3.62 -17.51
N GLY A 62 -5.64 2.49 -17.51
CA GLY A 62 -6.10 1.25 -16.89
C GLY A 62 -6.29 1.38 -15.38
N LEU A 63 -5.35 2.01 -14.68
CA LEU A 63 -5.44 2.23 -13.24
C LEU A 63 -6.53 3.24 -12.86
N ALA A 64 -6.68 4.31 -13.64
CA ALA A 64 -7.75 5.29 -13.49
C ALA A 64 -9.13 4.63 -13.61
N THR A 65 -9.30 3.78 -14.62
CA THR A 65 -10.52 2.98 -14.81
C THR A 65 -10.74 2.01 -13.64
N LEU A 66 -9.69 1.28 -13.22
CA LEU A 66 -9.77 0.33 -12.11
C LEU A 66 -10.19 0.99 -10.79
N TYR A 67 -9.67 2.18 -10.51
CA TYR A 67 -9.90 2.88 -9.24
C TYR A 67 -11.04 3.91 -9.29
N GLY A 68 -11.67 4.10 -10.46
CA GLY A 68 -12.80 5.01 -10.63
C GLY A 68 -12.43 6.47 -10.42
N VAL A 69 -11.23 6.88 -10.85
CA VAL A 69 -10.72 8.25 -10.74
C VAL A 69 -10.27 8.79 -12.10
N PRO A 70 -10.23 10.10 -12.33
CA PRO A 70 -9.63 10.67 -13.53
C PRO A 70 -8.14 10.32 -13.66
N ALA A 71 -7.65 10.15 -14.89
CA ALA A 71 -6.22 9.89 -15.16
C ALA A 71 -5.27 10.93 -14.54
N SER A 72 -5.71 12.20 -14.48
CA SER A 72 -4.95 13.30 -13.85
C SER A 72 -4.75 13.15 -12.33
N GLN A 73 -5.48 12.23 -11.69
CA GLN A 73 -5.36 11.90 -10.27
C GLN A 73 -4.49 10.68 -10.00
N VAL A 74 -3.84 10.10 -11.03
CA VAL A 74 -3.06 8.86 -10.90
C VAL A 74 -1.58 9.14 -11.18
N LEU A 75 -0.73 8.71 -10.27
CA LEU A 75 0.70 8.55 -10.50
C LEU A 75 1.05 7.06 -10.42
N VAL A 76 1.73 6.53 -11.44
CA VAL A 76 2.26 5.16 -11.41
C VAL A 76 3.61 5.16 -10.71
N ALA A 77 3.76 4.24 -9.74
CA ALA A 77 4.97 4.12 -8.92
C ALA A 77 5.40 2.66 -8.77
N ARG A 78 6.66 2.45 -8.36
CA ARG A 78 7.27 1.13 -8.13
C ARG A 78 6.76 0.48 -6.85
N GLY A 79 5.50 0.05 -6.89
CA GLY A 79 4.73 -0.32 -5.70
C GLY A 79 4.29 0.91 -4.89
N SER A 80 3.51 0.68 -3.83
CA SER A 80 3.11 1.77 -2.92
C SER A 80 4.29 2.34 -2.11
N ASP A 81 5.38 1.56 -1.95
CA ASP A 81 6.59 1.99 -1.24
C ASP A 81 7.23 3.24 -1.87
N GLU A 82 7.27 3.33 -3.20
CA GLU A 82 7.78 4.51 -3.88
C GLU A 82 6.82 5.69 -3.71
N GLY A 83 5.51 5.46 -3.65
CA GLY A 83 4.55 6.49 -3.27
C GLY A 83 4.81 7.07 -1.88
N ILE A 84 5.09 6.21 -0.88
CA ILE A 84 5.47 6.63 0.48
C ILE A 84 6.75 7.49 0.45
N ASP A 85 7.78 7.04 -0.27
CA ASP A 85 9.05 7.76 -0.39
C ASP A 85 8.88 9.13 -1.07
N LEU A 86 8.17 9.18 -2.20
CA LEU A 86 7.92 10.42 -2.93
C LEU A 86 7.13 11.44 -2.10
N LEU A 87 6.07 11.00 -1.40
CA LEU A 87 5.30 11.86 -0.50
C LEU A 87 6.18 12.41 0.63
N THR A 88 7.00 11.55 1.25
CA THR A 88 7.93 11.96 2.31
C THR A 88 8.93 12.99 1.80
N ARG A 89 9.51 12.77 0.61
CA ARG A 89 10.43 13.71 -0.03
C ARG A 89 9.78 15.02 -0.42
N ALA A 90 8.52 15.02 -0.87
CA ALA A 90 7.84 16.22 -1.34
C ALA A 90 7.34 17.12 -0.20
N PHE A 91 6.97 16.54 0.93
CA PHE A 91 6.27 17.27 2.00
C PHE A 91 7.08 17.47 3.28
N CYS A 92 8.14 16.69 3.54
CA CYS A 92 8.91 16.81 4.79
C CYS A 92 10.32 17.41 4.60
N VAL A 93 10.57 18.54 5.23
CA VAL A 93 11.91 19.12 5.45
C VAL A 93 12.62 18.35 6.56
N ALA A 94 13.82 17.84 6.25
CA ALA A 94 14.66 17.11 7.20
C ALA A 94 14.99 17.97 8.45
N GLY A 95 14.94 17.36 9.63
CA GLY A 95 15.25 18.02 10.91
C GLY A 95 14.15 18.97 11.42
N HIS A 96 13.11 19.25 10.62
CA HIS A 96 12.03 20.16 10.98
C HIS A 96 10.67 19.47 11.04
N ASP A 97 10.30 18.76 9.98
CA ASP A 97 8.96 18.22 9.82
C ASP A 97 8.81 16.82 10.44
N ALA A 98 7.57 16.45 10.67
CA ALA A 98 7.17 15.20 11.29
C ALA A 98 6.07 14.48 10.50
N VAL A 99 5.99 13.17 10.72
CA VAL A 99 4.86 12.34 10.30
C VAL A 99 4.24 11.65 11.50
N ILE A 100 2.93 11.47 11.48
CA ILE A 100 2.22 10.61 12.44
C ILE A 100 2.04 9.22 11.83
N VAL A 101 2.35 8.19 12.61
CA VAL A 101 2.06 6.78 12.30
C VAL A 101 1.27 6.15 13.45
N CYS A 102 0.42 5.19 13.14
CA CYS A 102 -0.47 4.55 14.12
C CYS A 102 -0.09 3.08 14.36
N PRO A 103 0.93 2.76 15.19
CA PRO A 103 1.38 1.38 15.40
C PRO A 103 0.37 0.54 16.22
N PRO A 104 0.29 -0.79 16.04
CA PRO A 104 1.03 -1.57 15.07
C PRO A 104 0.47 -1.37 13.64
N THR A 105 1.34 -0.97 12.71
CA THR A 105 0.99 -0.75 11.30
C THR A 105 2.19 -1.04 10.40
N PHE A 106 2.07 -0.77 9.11
CA PHE A 106 3.10 -1.04 8.13
C PHE A 106 4.36 -0.21 8.37
N GLY A 107 5.51 -0.87 8.49
CA GLY A 107 6.75 -0.24 8.96
C GLY A 107 7.38 0.77 8.00
N MET A 108 7.03 0.72 6.70
CA MET A 108 7.69 1.56 5.69
C MET A 108 7.41 3.05 5.87
N TYR A 109 6.29 3.44 6.49
CA TYR A 109 5.99 4.84 6.81
C TYR A 109 7.10 5.45 7.69
N ALA A 110 7.43 4.75 8.79
CA ALA A 110 8.46 5.20 9.72
C ALA A 110 9.88 5.09 9.11
N VAL A 111 10.13 4.08 8.27
CA VAL A 111 11.42 3.92 7.57
C VAL A 111 11.66 5.09 6.61
N ALA A 112 10.68 5.41 5.75
CA ALA A 112 10.81 6.51 4.80
C ALA A 112 11.01 7.86 5.50
N ALA A 113 10.22 8.14 6.55
CA ALA A 113 10.37 9.35 7.35
C ALA A 113 11.76 9.47 8.00
N ARG A 114 12.27 8.39 8.60
CA ARG A 114 13.61 8.39 9.21
C ARG A 114 14.72 8.58 8.19
N ILE A 115 14.62 7.94 7.02
CA ILE A 115 15.59 8.12 5.92
C ILE A 115 15.59 9.58 5.44
N GLN A 116 14.42 10.21 5.33
CA GLN A 116 14.28 11.61 4.97
C GLN A 116 14.82 12.56 6.08
N GLY A 117 14.97 12.08 7.31
CA GLY A 117 15.29 12.93 8.47
C GLY A 117 14.07 13.62 9.08
N ALA A 118 12.86 13.16 8.78
CA ALA A 118 11.63 13.62 9.42
C ALA A 118 11.41 12.89 10.76
N ARG A 119 10.84 13.59 11.73
CA ARG A 119 10.48 13.00 13.03
C ARG A 119 9.29 12.05 12.88
N VAL A 120 9.33 10.90 13.55
CA VAL A 120 8.21 9.95 13.60
C VAL A 120 7.49 10.12 14.93
N ILE A 121 6.24 10.57 14.86
CA ILE A 121 5.33 10.66 16.01
C ILE A 121 4.45 9.41 16.00
N SER A 122 4.51 8.63 17.07
CA SER A 122 3.72 7.40 17.21
C SER A 122 2.46 7.67 18.01
N VAL A 123 1.29 7.40 17.43
CA VAL A 123 -0.01 7.41 18.13
C VAL A 123 -0.62 6.02 18.01
N PRO A 124 -0.36 5.11 18.97
CA PRO A 124 -0.73 3.70 18.83
C PRO A 124 -2.24 3.47 18.63
N LEU A 125 -2.59 2.46 17.82
CA LEU A 125 -3.95 1.97 17.67
C LEU A 125 -4.46 1.37 18.99
N MET A 126 -5.74 1.55 19.24
CA MET A 126 -6.38 1.08 20.46
C MET A 126 -6.72 -0.40 20.39
N ARG A 127 -5.85 -1.25 20.93
CA ARG A 127 -6.07 -2.71 21.00
C ARG A 127 -7.42 -3.07 21.64
N ALA A 128 -7.83 -2.34 22.69
CA ALA A 128 -9.08 -2.57 23.42
C ALA A 128 -10.34 -2.46 22.55
N THR A 129 -10.29 -1.65 21.48
CA THR A 129 -11.41 -1.44 20.55
C THR A 129 -11.18 -2.13 19.19
N GLY A 130 -10.27 -3.11 19.14
CA GLY A 130 -9.97 -3.83 17.89
C GLY A 130 -9.03 -3.10 16.95
N PHE A 131 -8.05 -2.39 17.51
CA PHE A 131 -7.05 -1.61 16.77
C PHE A 131 -7.66 -0.48 15.93
N GLN A 132 -8.62 0.24 16.49
CA GLN A 132 -9.14 1.50 15.93
C GLN A 132 -8.23 2.69 16.27
N LEU A 133 -8.46 3.83 15.62
CA LEU A 133 -7.70 5.06 15.84
C LEU A 133 -8.01 5.67 17.21
N ASP A 134 -6.98 6.11 17.94
CA ASP A 134 -7.15 7.08 19.02
C ASP A 134 -7.19 8.48 18.41
N VAL A 135 -8.36 8.87 17.89
CA VAL A 135 -8.55 10.13 17.15
C VAL A 135 -8.20 11.34 18.01
N ASP A 136 -8.52 11.31 19.30
CA ASP A 136 -8.24 12.43 20.21
C ASP A 136 -6.73 12.53 20.50
N ALA A 137 -6.00 11.41 20.56
CA ALA A 137 -4.54 11.43 20.64
C ALA A 137 -3.88 11.93 19.35
N ILE A 138 -4.45 11.60 18.18
CA ILE A 138 -4.01 12.16 16.89
C ILE A 138 -4.17 13.67 16.90
N GLU A 139 -5.33 14.17 17.32
CA GLU A 139 -5.60 15.61 17.42
C GLU A 139 -4.60 16.32 18.35
N ARG A 140 -4.31 15.74 19.53
CA ARG A 140 -3.30 16.28 20.46
C ARG A 140 -1.88 16.25 19.91
N ALA A 141 -1.56 15.29 19.05
CA ALA A 141 -0.25 15.13 18.43
C ALA A 141 -0.05 16.02 17.20
N LEU A 142 -1.13 16.60 16.65
CA LEU A 142 -1.06 17.49 15.50
C LEU A 142 -0.54 18.87 15.89
N ASP A 143 0.70 19.14 15.51
CA ASP A 143 1.32 20.47 15.54
C ASP A 143 1.66 20.97 14.12
N ARG A 144 2.21 22.18 14.00
CA ARG A 144 2.57 22.76 12.69
C ARG A 144 3.71 22.04 11.97
N SER A 145 4.49 21.21 12.66
CA SER A 145 5.56 20.40 12.07
C SER A 145 5.02 19.12 11.44
N VAL A 146 3.81 18.67 11.79
CA VAL A 146 3.23 17.46 11.22
C VAL A 146 2.77 17.73 9.79
N LYS A 147 3.45 17.09 8.82
CA LYS A 147 3.13 17.24 7.40
C LYS A 147 2.26 16.15 6.86
N MET A 148 2.28 14.97 7.48
CA MET A 148 1.50 13.82 7.01
C MET A 148 1.09 12.91 8.16
N ILE A 149 -0.08 12.30 8.03
CA ILE A 149 -0.56 11.20 8.86
C ILE A 149 -0.76 9.98 7.97
N TYR A 150 -0.15 8.86 8.33
CA TYR A 150 -0.38 7.58 7.67
C TYR A 150 -1.47 6.79 8.38
N LEU A 151 -2.50 6.44 7.63
CA LEU A 151 -3.59 5.54 8.04
C LEU A 151 -3.55 4.32 7.10
N CYS A 152 -3.70 3.11 7.62
CA CYS A 152 -3.74 1.90 6.80
C CYS A 152 -5.06 1.18 7.04
N SER A 153 -5.86 0.98 5.99
CA SER A 153 -7.20 0.41 6.10
C SER A 153 -7.58 -0.39 4.83
N PRO A 154 -7.72 -1.72 4.89
CA PRO A 154 -7.44 -2.60 6.04
C PRO A 154 -5.98 -2.53 6.53
N ASN A 155 -5.78 -2.49 7.84
CA ASN A 155 -4.47 -2.31 8.45
C ASN A 155 -3.59 -3.56 8.34
N ASN A 156 -2.29 -3.37 8.14
CA ASN A 156 -1.28 -4.43 8.23
C ASN A 156 -0.40 -4.17 9.47
N PRO A 157 -0.35 -5.07 10.48
CA PRO A 157 -0.68 -6.49 10.40
C PRO A 157 -2.03 -6.91 11.01
N THR A 158 -2.83 -6.00 11.55
CA THR A 158 -3.99 -6.35 12.38
C THR A 158 -5.21 -6.82 11.58
N GLY A 159 -5.29 -6.45 10.30
CA GLY A 159 -6.32 -6.92 9.36
C GLY A 159 -7.63 -6.15 9.41
N ASN A 160 -7.92 -5.42 10.48
CA ASN A 160 -9.15 -4.63 10.61
C ASN A 160 -9.15 -3.41 9.68
N ARG A 161 -10.34 -3.01 9.25
CA ARG A 161 -10.57 -1.65 8.79
C ARG A 161 -10.60 -0.65 9.93
N LEU A 162 -10.20 0.57 9.62
CA LEU A 162 -10.49 1.74 10.44
C LEU A 162 -11.93 2.19 10.19
N ALA A 163 -12.59 2.71 11.22
CA ALA A 163 -13.94 3.24 11.11
C ALA A 163 -13.98 4.48 10.20
N ASP A 164 -14.92 4.49 9.24
CA ASP A 164 -15.07 5.61 8.29
C ASP A 164 -15.28 6.95 9.03
N ALA A 165 -16.00 6.96 10.14
CA ALA A 165 -16.22 8.15 10.96
C ALA A 165 -14.91 8.70 11.57
N ASP A 166 -13.98 7.83 11.97
CA ASP A 166 -12.68 8.24 12.50
C ASP A 166 -11.79 8.80 11.38
N ILE A 167 -11.83 8.17 10.20
CA ILE A 167 -11.14 8.69 9.00
C ILE A 167 -11.67 10.09 8.64
N ASP A 168 -12.99 10.27 8.63
CA ASP A 168 -13.62 11.57 8.36
C ASP A 168 -13.22 12.64 9.39
N ARG A 169 -13.14 12.29 10.69
CA ARG A 169 -12.66 13.19 11.74
C ARG A 169 -11.20 13.59 11.51
N VAL A 170 -10.33 12.64 11.17
CA VAL A 170 -8.92 12.92 10.87
C VAL A 170 -8.78 13.80 9.61
N LEU A 171 -9.56 13.52 8.57
CA LEU A 171 -9.59 14.36 7.36
C LEU A 171 -10.01 15.80 7.67
N ALA A 172 -11.03 15.98 8.52
CA ALA A 172 -11.51 17.29 8.92
C ALA A 172 -10.45 18.09 9.70
N MET A 173 -9.80 17.49 10.70
CA MET A 173 -8.80 18.19 11.52
C MET A 173 -7.48 18.50 10.78
N CYS A 174 -7.12 17.69 9.77
CA CYS A 174 -5.92 17.86 8.97
C CYS A 174 -6.04 18.92 7.87
N ALA A 175 -7.24 19.43 7.60
CA ALA A 175 -7.48 20.43 6.56
C ALA A 175 -6.51 21.62 6.72
N GLU A 176 -5.81 21.96 5.64
CA GLU A 176 -4.79 23.03 5.57
C GLU A 176 -3.56 22.86 6.47
N ARG A 177 -3.41 21.72 7.17
CA ARG A 177 -2.31 21.47 8.12
C ARG A 177 -1.39 20.33 7.71
N SER A 178 -1.96 19.23 7.25
CA SER A 178 -1.24 17.99 6.97
C SER A 178 -1.94 17.19 5.88
N LEU A 179 -1.18 16.36 5.16
CA LEU A 179 -1.80 15.33 4.33
C LEU A 179 -2.33 14.19 5.19
N VAL A 180 -3.41 13.59 4.74
CA VAL A 180 -3.85 12.28 5.20
C VAL A 180 -3.51 11.27 4.11
N VAL A 181 -2.57 10.38 4.38
CA VAL A 181 -2.18 9.31 3.48
C VAL A 181 -2.88 8.04 3.93
N LEU A 182 -3.89 7.63 3.16
CA LEU A 182 -4.65 6.40 3.40
C LEU A 182 -4.10 5.27 2.52
N ASP A 183 -3.44 4.31 3.14
CA ASP A 183 -2.94 3.10 2.48
C ASP A 183 -4.05 2.05 2.38
N GLU A 184 -4.52 1.85 1.14
CA GLU A 184 -5.57 0.92 0.76
C GLU A 184 -5.00 -0.29 0.00
N ALA A 185 -3.79 -0.74 0.32
CA ALA A 185 -3.14 -1.89 -0.33
C ALA A 185 -3.93 -3.21 -0.26
N TYR A 186 -4.93 -3.30 0.62
CA TYR A 186 -5.76 -4.49 0.84
C TYR A 186 -7.26 -4.23 0.62
N VAL A 187 -7.64 -3.08 0.06
CA VAL A 187 -9.06 -2.67 -0.04
C VAL A 187 -9.88 -3.58 -0.97
N GLU A 188 -9.25 -4.32 -1.89
CA GLU A 188 -9.97 -5.27 -2.73
C GLU A 188 -10.56 -6.45 -1.94
N PHE A 189 -10.03 -6.76 -0.75
CA PHE A 189 -10.47 -7.90 0.07
C PHE A 189 -11.61 -7.57 1.04
N THR A 190 -12.09 -6.33 1.02
CA THR A 190 -13.21 -5.87 1.84
C THR A 190 -14.45 -5.60 1.00
N ALA A 191 -15.62 -5.73 1.63
CA ALA A 191 -16.90 -5.49 0.99
C ALA A 191 -17.24 -4.00 0.82
N HIS A 192 -16.55 -3.08 1.51
CA HIS A 192 -16.86 -1.66 1.38
C HIS A 192 -16.00 -0.98 0.33
N ALA A 193 -16.57 0.08 -0.24
CA ALA A 193 -15.93 0.90 -1.24
C ALA A 193 -14.65 1.58 -0.72
N SER A 194 -13.72 1.79 -1.65
CA SER A 194 -12.52 2.60 -1.46
C SER A 194 -12.88 4.06 -1.16
N HIS A 195 -12.01 4.74 -0.41
CA HIS A 195 -12.12 6.17 -0.13
C HIS A 195 -11.70 7.05 -1.30
N ALA A 196 -11.36 6.50 -2.48
CA ALA A 196 -11.03 7.27 -3.67
C ALA A 196 -12.13 8.29 -4.05
N ARG A 197 -13.39 7.97 -3.76
CA ARG A 197 -14.54 8.90 -3.88
C ARG A 197 -14.42 10.18 -3.05
N LEU A 198 -13.54 10.22 -2.06
CA LEU A 198 -13.35 11.36 -1.17
C LEU A 198 -12.28 12.34 -1.68
N LEU A 199 -11.52 12.00 -2.74
CA LEU A 199 -10.44 12.84 -3.28
C LEU A 199 -10.95 14.19 -3.80
N GLU A 200 -12.19 14.25 -4.30
CA GLU A 200 -12.81 15.51 -4.72
C GLU A 200 -13.16 16.41 -3.53
N ARG A 201 -13.49 15.82 -2.38
CA ARG A 201 -13.91 16.54 -1.18
C ARG A 201 -12.72 17.00 -0.33
N TYR A 202 -11.63 16.23 -0.29
CA TYR A 202 -10.48 16.50 0.57
C TYR A 202 -9.19 16.61 -0.25
N PRO A 203 -8.77 17.84 -0.63
CA PRO A 203 -7.58 18.04 -1.48
C PRO A 203 -6.25 17.54 -0.89
N HIS A 204 -6.20 17.37 0.44
CA HIS A 204 -5.07 16.86 1.22
C HIS A 204 -5.15 15.36 1.50
N LEU A 205 -6.16 14.65 0.97
CA LEU A 205 -6.21 13.19 0.97
C LEU A 205 -5.32 12.65 -0.16
N VAL A 206 -4.50 11.66 0.20
CA VAL A 206 -3.72 10.85 -0.73
C VAL A 206 -4.04 9.38 -0.44
N ILE A 207 -4.25 8.59 -1.48
CA ILE A 207 -4.50 7.15 -1.35
C ILE A 207 -3.39 6.37 -2.01
N LEU A 208 -2.87 5.35 -1.30
CA LEU A 208 -1.91 4.42 -1.87
C LEU A 208 -2.62 3.14 -2.31
N ARG A 209 -2.35 2.70 -3.54
CA ARG A 209 -2.85 1.44 -4.11
C ARG A 209 -1.71 0.58 -4.63
N THR A 210 -1.97 -0.71 -4.82
CA THR A 210 -0.98 -1.63 -5.39
C THR A 210 -1.61 -2.75 -6.20
N LEU A 211 -0.91 -3.19 -7.26
CA LEU A 211 -1.22 -4.43 -7.96
C LEU A 211 -0.56 -5.66 -7.29
N SER A 212 0.17 -5.47 -6.19
CA SER A 212 0.94 -6.55 -5.55
C SER A 212 0.07 -7.61 -4.89
N LYS A 213 -1.13 -7.25 -4.43
CA LYS A 213 -1.95 -8.11 -3.56
C LYS A 213 -3.05 -8.79 -4.38
N ALA A 214 -4.23 -8.21 -4.46
CA ALA A 214 -5.38 -8.80 -5.14
C ALA A 214 -5.12 -9.11 -6.62
N HIS A 215 -4.31 -8.30 -7.30
CA HIS A 215 -4.00 -8.49 -8.71
C HIS A 215 -2.86 -9.50 -8.97
N GLY A 216 -2.22 -10.04 -7.94
CA GLY A 216 -1.20 -11.08 -8.09
C GLY A 216 0.11 -10.63 -8.76
N LEU A 217 0.39 -9.33 -8.81
CA LEU A 217 1.54 -8.74 -9.51
C LEU A 217 2.62 -8.22 -8.55
N ALA A 218 2.86 -8.92 -7.44
CA ALA A 218 3.88 -8.51 -6.46
C ALA A 218 5.27 -8.36 -7.09
N GLY A 219 5.66 -9.29 -7.98
CA GLY A 219 6.94 -9.27 -8.68
C GLY A 219 7.05 -8.19 -9.75
N ALA A 220 5.93 -7.68 -10.27
CA ALA A 220 5.93 -6.62 -11.28
C ALA A 220 6.26 -5.24 -10.67
N ARG A 221 6.11 -5.10 -9.34
CA ARG A 221 6.38 -3.85 -8.60
C ARG A 221 5.59 -2.65 -9.14
N VAL A 222 4.27 -2.79 -9.28
CA VAL A 222 3.39 -1.69 -9.69
C VAL A 222 2.49 -1.25 -8.54
N GLY A 223 2.45 0.05 -8.30
CA GLY A 223 1.54 0.71 -7.39
C GLY A 223 1.09 2.05 -7.96
N ALA A 224 0.19 2.69 -7.24
CA ALA A 224 -0.34 3.98 -7.62
C ALA A 224 -0.50 4.90 -6.41
N VAL A 225 -0.24 6.18 -6.64
CA VAL A 225 -0.69 7.27 -5.75
C VAL A 225 -1.92 7.88 -6.39
N LEU A 226 -3.02 7.94 -5.64
CA LEU A 226 -4.24 8.65 -6.04
C LEU A 226 -4.35 9.93 -5.22
N ALA A 227 -4.39 11.08 -5.89
CA ALA A 227 -4.42 12.38 -5.23
C ALA A 227 -5.00 13.44 -6.17
N THR A 228 -5.17 14.67 -5.66
CA THR A 228 -5.53 15.79 -6.54
C THR A 228 -4.45 16.02 -7.62
N PRO A 229 -4.82 16.56 -8.79
CA PRO A 229 -3.84 16.81 -9.86
C PRO A 229 -2.64 17.66 -9.43
N ALA A 230 -2.83 18.58 -8.48
CA ALA A 230 -1.76 19.39 -7.92
C ALA A 230 -0.69 18.55 -7.22
N ILE A 231 -1.09 17.57 -6.39
CA ILE A 231 -0.16 16.63 -5.75
C ILE A 231 0.50 15.74 -6.79
N ILE A 232 -0.27 15.19 -7.74
CA ILE A 232 0.29 14.31 -8.79
C ILE A 232 1.37 15.04 -9.60
N GLN A 233 1.11 16.27 -10.04
CA GLN A 233 2.07 17.09 -10.76
C GLN A 233 3.31 17.43 -9.90
N LEU A 234 3.14 17.69 -8.60
CA LEU A 234 4.27 17.90 -7.69
C LEU A 234 5.15 16.64 -7.61
N LEU A 235 4.56 15.46 -7.45
CA LEU A 235 5.30 14.20 -7.36
C LEU A 235 5.98 13.85 -8.69
N GLN A 236 5.38 14.18 -9.83
CA GLN A 236 5.99 14.01 -11.16
C GLN A 236 7.30 14.80 -11.32
N LYS A 237 7.54 15.86 -10.53
CA LYS A 237 8.80 16.61 -10.54
C LYS A 237 9.97 15.83 -9.94
N ILE A 238 9.71 14.88 -9.05
CA ILE A 238 10.73 14.19 -8.26
C ILE A 238 10.79 12.68 -8.47
N ILE A 239 9.78 12.09 -9.13
CA ILE A 239 9.83 10.68 -9.51
C ILE A 239 10.97 10.48 -10.52
N PRO A 240 11.82 9.43 -10.36
CA PRO A 240 12.83 9.12 -11.35
C PRO A 240 12.20 8.91 -12.73
N PRO A 241 12.82 9.43 -13.81
CA PRO A 241 12.36 9.13 -15.16
C PRO A 241 12.44 7.62 -15.40
N TYR A 242 11.47 7.07 -16.13
CA TYR A 242 11.42 5.65 -16.50
C TYR A 242 11.42 4.69 -15.29
N ALA A 243 10.78 5.07 -14.19
CA ALA A 243 10.74 4.28 -12.94
C ALA A 243 10.16 2.86 -13.11
N ILE A 244 9.30 2.64 -14.11
CA ILE A 244 8.69 1.35 -14.41
C ILE A 244 9.27 0.79 -15.71
N THR A 245 9.71 -0.47 -15.67
CA THR A 245 10.31 -1.14 -16.83
C THR A 245 9.27 -1.46 -17.90
N GLN A 246 9.68 -1.50 -19.18
CA GLN A 246 8.79 -1.80 -20.30
C GLN A 246 8.07 -3.14 -20.15
N ALA A 247 8.78 -4.20 -19.74
CA ALA A 247 8.18 -5.51 -19.48
C ALA A 247 7.11 -5.46 -18.37
N THR A 248 7.35 -4.68 -17.30
CA THR A 248 6.35 -4.45 -16.25
C THR A 248 5.13 -3.71 -16.79
N ILE A 249 5.32 -2.70 -17.64
CA ILE A 249 4.23 -1.90 -18.23
C ILE A 249 3.31 -2.79 -19.03
N GLU A 250 3.85 -3.60 -19.94
CA GLU A 250 3.08 -4.51 -20.78
C GLU A 250 2.33 -5.56 -19.95
N THR A 251 3.02 -6.16 -18.98
CA THR A 251 2.43 -7.16 -18.08
C THR A 251 1.27 -6.57 -17.27
N ALA A 252 1.47 -5.38 -16.69
CA ALA A 252 0.47 -4.72 -15.87
C ALA A 252 -0.72 -4.24 -16.72
N ALA A 253 -0.48 -3.65 -17.89
CA ALA A 253 -1.54 -3.22 -18.80
C ALA A 253 -2.43 -4.40 -19.22
N GLY A 254 -1.84 -5.55 -19.54
CA GLY A 254 -2.59 -6.77 -19.85
C GLY A 254 -3.44 -7.27 -18.68
N ALA A 255 -2.92 -7.18 -17.45
CA ALA A 255 -3.64 -7.59 -16.24
C ALA A 255 -4.80 -6.65 -15.83
N LEU A 256 -4.85 -5.45 -16.41
CA LEU A 256 -5.93 -4.48 -16.21
C LEU A 256 -7.06 -4.61 -17.24
N GLY A 257 -6.95 -5.55 -18.19
CA GLY A 257 -8.04 -5.88 -19.11
C GLY A 257 -9.25 -6.51 -18.40
N SER A 258 -10.45 -6.31 -18.94
CA SER A 258 -11.71 -6.74 -18.33
C SER A 258 -11.76 -8.23 -17.97
N ALA A 259 -11.27 -9.10 -18.87
CA ALA A 259 -11.20 -10.55 -18.62
C ALA A 259 -10.25 -10.89 -17.46
N ALA A 260 -9.09 -10.24 -17.40
CA ALA A 260 -8.13 -10.44 -16.30
C ALA A 260 -8.71 -9.94 -14.96
N LEU A 261 -9.37 -8.78 -14.95
CA LEU A 261 -10.03 -8.24 -13.77
C LEU A 261 -11.18 -9.13 -13.28
N ALA A 262 -11.94 -9.76 -14.18
CA ALA A 262 -12.96 -10.74 -13.79
C ALA A 262 -12.36 -11.96 -13.06
N VAL A 263 -11.20 -12.44 -13.52
CA VAL A 263 -10.45 -13.50 -12.84
C VAL A 263 -9.95 -13.02 -11.48
N THR A 264 -9.40 -11.80 -11.38
CA THR A 264 -8.99 -11.20 -10.11
C THR A 264 -10.13 -11.15 -9.12
N GLN A 265 -11.30 -10.65 -9.51
CA GLN A 265 -12.49 -10.58 -8.65
C GLN A 265 -12.94 -11.97 -8.19
N SER A 266 -12.89 -12.98 -9.07
CA SER A 266 -13.20 -14.37 -8.70
C SER A 266 -12.23 -14.91 -7.64
N ARG A 267 -10.93 -14.67 -7.81
CA ARG A 267 -9.90 -15.07 -6.84
C ARG A 267 -10.04 -14.37 -5.50
N VAL A 268 -10.34 -13.07 -5.51
CA VAL A 268 -10.63 -12.29 -4.29
C VAL A 268 -11.81 -12.88 -3.54
N ARG A 269 -12.94 -13.16 -4.23
CA ARG A 269 -14.12 -13.79 -3.61
C ARG A 269 -13.78 -15.16 -3.01
N ALA A 270 -13.07 -16.00 -3.74
CA ALA A 270 -12.63 -17.31 -3.24
C ALA A 270 -11.78 -17.17 -1.97
N LEU A 271 -10.85 -16.21 -1.94
CA LEU A 271 -9.98 -15.98 -0.79
C LEU A 271 -10.75 -15.41 0.42
N VAL A 272 -11.75 -14.56 0.19
CA VAL A 272 -12.63 -14.04 1.26
C VAL A 272 -13.49 -15.16 1.86
N THR A 273 -14.05 -16.06 1.05
CA THR A 273 -14.75 -17.25 1.54
C THR A 273 -13.80 -18.14 2.35
N GLU A 274 -12.60 -18.35 1.83
CA GLU A 274 -11.57 -19.15 2.49
C GLU A 274 -11.11 -18.55 3.83
N ARG A 275 -11.02 -17.21 3.92
CA ARG A 275 -10.73 -16.49 5.17
C ARG A 275 -11.68 -16.90 6.29
N ALA A 276 -12.98 -16.99 6.01
CA ALA A 276 -13.98 -17.37 7.01
C ALA A 276 -13.77 -18.83 7.49
N ARG A 277 -13.55 -19.75 6.55
CA ARG A 277 -13.29 -21.17 6.85
C ARG A 277 -12.04 -21.34 7.71
N VAL A 278 -10.94 -20.72 7.31
CA VAL A 278 -9.64 -20.84 8.00
C VAL A 278 -9.66 -20.16 9.36
N THR A 279 -10.38 -19.04 9.50
CA THR A 279 -10.60 -18.38 10.80
C THR A 279 -11.22 -19.35 11.80
N GLN A 280 -12.30 -20.05 11.41
CA GLN A 280 -12.96 -21.03 12.29
C GLN A 280 -12.05 -22.21 12.63
N GLN A 281 -11.30 -22.74 11.66
CA GLN A 281 -10.40 -23.86 11.89
C GLN A 281 -9.26 -23.51 12.84
N ILE A 282 -8.61 -22.35 12.66
CA ILE A 282 -7.53 -21.90 13.52
C ILE A 282 -8.04 -21.56 14.92
N ALA A 283 -9.21 -20.90 15.03
CA ALA A 283 -9.80 -20.57 16.33
C ALA A 283 -10.08 -21.82 17.20
N GLY A 284 -10.35 -22.98 16.57
CA GLY A 284 -10.55 -24.25 17.27
C GLY A 284 -9.26 -25.03 17.60
N CYS A 285 -8.08 -24.50 17.25
CA CYS A 285 -6.81 -25.18 17.53
C CYS A 285 -6.35 -24.93 18.97
N PRO A 286 -5.73 -25.92 19.63
CA PRO A 286 -5.14 -25.74 20.94
C PRO A 286 -4.07 -24.66 20.95
N GLY A 287 -3.93 -23.97 22.09
CA GLY A 287 -2.98 -22.88 22.25
C GLY A 287 -3.34 -21.59 21.49
N VAL A 288 -4.37 -21.58 20.63
CA VAL A 288 -4.88 -20.33 20.04
C VAL A 288 -5.74 -19.60 21.08
N THR A 289 -5.34 -18.37 21.39
CA THR A 289 -6.04 -17.53 22.39
C THR A 289 -6.99 -16.53 21.75
N LYS A 290 -6.70 -16.08 20.52
CA LYS A 290 -7.55 -15.16 19.78
C LYS A 290 -7.22 -15.19 18.29
N VAL A 291 -8.25 -15.17 17.44
CA VAL A 291 -8.12 -14.81 16.03
C VAL A 291 -8.80 -13.45 15.84
N TRP A 292 -8.04 -12.45 15.41
CA TRP A 292 -8.60 -11.12 15.18
C TRP A 292 -9.41 -11.08 13.87
N HIS A 293 -10.46 -10.24 13.85
CA HIS A 293 -11.21 -9.97 12.62
C HIS A 293 -10.27 -9.43 11.53
N SER A 294 -10.52 -9.83 10.30
CA SER A 294 -9.72 -9.40 9.16
C SER A 294 -10.58 -9.09 7.95
N ASP A 295 -10.30 -7.94 7.35
CA ASP A 295 -10.79 -7.47 6.07
C ASP A 295 -9.70 -7.56 4.98
N ALA A 296 -8.54 -8.17 5.28
CA ALA A 296 -7.41 -8.34 4.39
C ALA A 296 -7.23 -9.81 3.92
N ASN A 297 -6.12 -10.11 3.24
CA ASN A 297 -5.78 -11.47 2.78
C ASN A 297 -4.89 -12.25 3.77
N PHE A 298 -4.99 -11.95 5.06
CA PHE A 298 -4.22 -12.57 6.14
C PHE A 298 -5.01 -12.54 7.44
N LEU A 299 -4.59 -13.31 8.43
CA LEU A 299 -5.13 -13.32 9.79
C LEU A 299 -4.04 -12.91 10.79
N LEU A 300 -4.42 -12.17 11.82
CA LEU A 300 -3.60 -11.95 13.02
C LEU A 300 -4.10 -12.91 14.10
N VAL A 301 -3.22 -13.79 14.59
CA VAL A 301 -3.58 -14.87 15.52
C VAL A 301 -2.69 -14.80 16.74
N GLU A 302 -3.28 -14.78 17.93
CA GLU A 302 -2.59 -14.80 19.22
C GLU A 302 -2.55 -16.20 19.82
N PHE A 303 -1.43 -16.54 20.45
CA PHE A 303 -1.18 -17.87 21.01
C PHE A 303 -0.80 -17.84 22.50
N ALA A 304 -1.03 -18.95 23.17
CA ALA A 304 -0.56 -19.27 24.53
C ALA A 304 0.98 -19.34 24.56
N ASP A 305 1.55 -19.98 23.53
CA ASP A 305 2.97 -19.97 23.24
C ASP A 305 3.18 -19.71 21.74
N PRO A 306 3.40 -18.45 21.32
CA PRO A 306 3.60 -18.13 19.92
C PRO A 306 4.96 -18.62 19.39
N GLY A 307 5.92 -18.96 20.26
CA GLY A 307 7.19 -19.56 19.85
C GLY A 307 7.01 -21.00 19.38
N SER A 308 6.29 -21.80 20.18
CA SER A 308 5.93 -23.17 19.80
C SER A 308 5.04 -23.18 18.55
N ALA A 309 4.01 -22.33 18.48
CA ALA A 309 3.16 -22.22 17.30
C ALA A 309 3.96 -21.85 16.02
N PHE A 310 4.89 -20.90 16.12
CA PHE A 310 5.76 -20.52 15.01
C PHE A 310 6.65 -21.69 14.55
N ALA A 311 7.26 -22.42 15.50
CA ALA A 311 8.09 -23.57 15.21
C ALA A 311 7.30 -24.74 14.57
N LEU A 312 6.09 -25.02 15.05
CA LEU A 312 5.20 -26.04 14.50
C LEU A 312 4.85 -25.76 13.03
N ILE A 313 4.44 -24.53 12.72
CA ILE A 313 4.13 -24.11 11.36
C ILE A 313 5.39 -24.24 10.46
N GLN A 314 6.57 -23.88 10.97
CA GLN A 314 7.83 -24.06 10.24
C GLN A 314 8.20 -25.52 10.01
N ARG A 315 8.05 -26.40 11.01
CA ARG A 315 8.25 -27.86 10.86
C ARG A 315 7.31 -28.46 9.83
N ALA A 316 6.08 -27.93 9.75
CA ALA A 316 5.13 -28.26 8.71
C ALA A 316 5.49 -27.69 7.34
N GLY A 317 6.67 -27.10 7.14
CA GLY A 317 7.18 -26.60 5.85
C GLY A 317 6.51 -25.31 5.38
N LEU A 318 6.05 -24.47 6.31
CA LEU A 318 5.35 -23.21 6.02
C LEU A 318 6.05 -22.03 6.69
N ILE A 319 5.99 -20.86 6.05
CA ILE A 319 6.54 -19.62 6.61
C ILE A 319 5.39 -18.66 6.86
N VAL A 320 5.29 -18.19 8.12
CA VAL A 320 4.38 -17.12 8.52
C VAL A 320 5.18 -15.91 9.02
N ARG A 321 4.52 -14.78 9.22
CA ARG A 321 5.19 -13.56 9.66
C ARG A 321 5.14 -13.45 11.17
N ASP A 322 6.32 -13.48 11.79
CA ASP A 322 6.49 -13.08 13.18
C ASP A 322 6.29 -11.56 13.30
N VAL A 323 5.36 -11.15 14.17
CA VAL A 323 5.04 -9.75 14.46
C VAL A 323 5.17 -9.43 15.96
N ARG A 324 5.73 -10.34 16.75
CA ARG A 324 5.85 -10.20 18.21
C ARG A 324 6.73 -9.02 18.65
N TYR A 325 7.57 -8.53 17.75
CA TYR A 325 8.38 -7.34 17.96
C TYR A 325 7.58 -6.03 17.88
N MET A 326 6.33 -6.07 17.41
CA MET A 326 5.48 -4.89 17.29
C MET A 326 4.72 -4.64 18.59
N PRO A 327 4.58 -3.38 19.04
CA PRO A 327 3.86 -3.04 20.26
C PRO A 327 2.43 -3.57 20.26
N GLY A 328 2.04 -4.26 21.34
CA GLY A 328 0.70 -4.82 21.54
C GLY A 328 0.43 -6.12 20.78
N LEU A 329 1.43 -6.68 20.10
CA LEU A 329 1.36 -7.92 19.31
C LEU A 329 2.33 -9.01 19.82
N GLU A 330 2.81 -8.91 21.05
CA GLU A 330 3.87 -9.75 21.64
C GLU A 330 3.51 -11.26 21.63
N ARG A 331 2.22 -11.56 21.51
CA ARG A 331 1.68 -12.93 21.49
C ARG A 331 1.18 -13.37 20.11
N ALA A 332 1.38 -12.57 19.07
CA ALA A 332 0.72 -12.74 17.78
C ALA A 332 1.66 -13.16 16.64
N LEU A 333 1.12 -13.95 15.72
CA LEU A 333 1.69 -14.21 14.40
C LEU A 333 0.71 -13.73 13.33
N ARG A 334 1.23 -13.23 12.21
CA ARG A 334 0.42 -12.89 11.03
C ARG A 334 0.54 -13.98 9.97
N ILE A 335 -0.58 -14.61 9.64
CA ILE A 335 -0.68 -15.75 8.74
C ILE A 335 -1.36 -15.30 7.45
N SER A 336 -0.63 -15.28 6.34
CA SER A 336 -1.23 -15.01 5.02
C SER A 336 -2.15 -16.16 4.61
N LEU A 337 -3.28 -15.84 3.97
CA LEU A 337 -4.13 -16.86 3.37
C LEU A 337 -3.50 -17.35 2.07
N GLY A 338 -3.27 -18.66 2.00
CA GLY A 338 -2.77 -19.36 0.82
C GLY A 338 -3.86 -20.16 0.12
N SER A 339 -3.46 -21.21 -0.60
CA SER A 339 -4.38 -22.21 -1.12
C SER A 339 -5.06 -22.98 0.03
N PRO A 340 -6.21 -23.62 -0.21
CA PRO A 340 -6.87 -24.44 0.81
C PRO A 340 -5.95 -25.46 1.48
N GLN A 341 -5.10 -26.12 0.69
CA GLN A 341 -4.13 -27.10 1.19
C GLN A 341 -3.04 -26.47 2.07
N GLN A 342 -2.59 -25.26 1.76
CA GLN A 342 -1.65 -24.52 2.60
C GLN A 342 -2.31 -24.14 3.93
N ASN A 343 -3.56 -23.67 3.89
CA ASN A 343 -4.29 -23.27 5.08
C ASN A 343 -4.63 -24.47 5.98
N ASP A 344 -5.01 -25.60 5.38
CA ASP A 344 -5.27 -26.84 6.11
C ASP A 344 -4.00 -27.36 6.81
N ARG A 345 -2.82 -27.22 6.17
CA ARG A 345 -1.53 -27.56 6.79
C ARG A 345 -1.20 -26.65 7.98
N VAL A 346 -1.51 -25.35 7.91
CA VAL A 346 -1.39 -24.46 9.08
C VAL A 346 -2.24 -25.00 10.22
N ALA A 347 -3.54 -25.22 9.98
CA ALA A 347 -4.45 -25.70 11.02
C ALA A 347 -4.05 -27.08 11.57
N ALA A 348 -3.60 -28.01 10.71
CA ALA A 348 -3.10 -29.31 11.14
C ALA A 348 -1.88 -29.18 12.07
N SER A 349 -0.88 -28.37 11.69
CA SER A 349 0.32 -28.15 12.51
C SER A 349 0.01 -27.55 13.89
N LEU A 350 -1.03 -26.71 13.99
CA LEU A 350 -1.42 -26.11 15.26
C LEU A 350 -2.18 -27.09 16.18
N ARG A 351 -2.77 -28.16 15.66
CA ARG A 351 -3.43 -29.18 16.50
C ARG A 351 -2.44 -30.01 17.33
N GLU A 352 -1.19 -30.09 16.88
CA GLU A 352 -0.09 -30.77 17.59
C GLU A 352 0.35 -30.01 18.87
N MET A 353 -0.15 -28.78 19.13
CA MET A 353 0.23 -28.01 20.33
C MET A 353 -0.15 -28.68 21.66
N ASN A 354 -1.05 -29.67 21.67
CA ASN A 354 -1.41 -30.44 22.86
C ASN A 354 -0.50 -31.66 23.11
N GLU A 355 0.38 -32.01 22.18
CA GLU A 355 1.21 -33.23 22.23
C GLU A 355 2.62 -32.99 22.82
N GLN A 356 2.86 -31.78 23.33
CA GLN A 356 4.09 -31.36 24.03
C GLN A 356 3.74 -30.85 25.42
#